data_AF-A0A2A6E4L9-F1
#
_entry.id   AF-A0A2A6E4L9-F1
#
_cell.length_a   1.000
_cell.length_b   1.000
_cell.length_c   1.000
_cell.angle_alpha   90.00
_cell.angle_beta   90.00
_cell.angle_gamma   90.00
#
_symmetry.space_group_name_H-M   'P 1'
#
loop_
_entity.id
_entity.type
_entity.pdbx_description
1 polymer ?
#
loop_
_entity_poly.entity_id
_entity_poly.type
_entity_poly.pdbx_seq_one_letter_code
_entity_poly.pdbx_strand_id
1 'polypeptide(L)'
;MDILSSNLRQSVNIGKQKGNHTTDYTNAIGGSKLDPPKIDGTTWHHHEDGMTMQEVNSDIHDRFTHRGGVPKAKKVALGRKK
;
A
#
# COMPACT_ATOMS: atom_id res chain seq x y z
N MET A 1 4.34 19.64 0.41
CA MET A 1 5.22 18.70 1.12
C MET A 1 4.48 17.39 1.20
N ASP A 2 4.72 16.51 0.24
CA ASP A 2 4.10 15.20 0.19
C ASP A 2 4.61 14.39 1.38
N ILE A 3 3.73 14.08 2.32
CA ILE A 3 4.07 13.48 3.63
C ILE A 3 4.70 12.08 3.46
N LEU A 4 4.61 11.50 2.26
CA LEU A 4 5.26 10.24 1.89
C LEU A 4 6.77 10.39 1.62
N SER A 5 7.25 11.57 1.19
CA SER A 5 8.62 11.75 0.71
C SER A 5 9.68 11.62 1.81
N SER A 6 9.36 11.95 3.06
CA SER A 6 10.32 11.79 4.18
C SER A 6 10.40 10.38 4.75
N ASN A 7 9.54 9.45 4.32
CA ASN A 7 9.47 8.08 4.85
C ASN A 7 9.53 7.01 3.77
N LEU A 8 9.86 7.41 2.54
CA LEU A 8 10.11 6.53 1.43
C LEU A 8 11.54 5.98 1.52
N ARG A 9 11.70 4.68 1.75
CA ARG A 9 13.01 4.02 1.69
C ARG A 9 13.43 3.75 0.25
N GLN A 10 12.50 3.20 -0.55
CA GLN A 10 12.74 2.90 -1.96
C GLN A 10 11.42 2.80 -2.73
N SER A 11 11.51 3.00 -4.05
CA SER A 11 10.43 2.82 -5.01
C SER A 11 10.85 1.78 -6.06
N VAL A 12 10.01 0.76 -6.26
CA VAL A 12 10.25 -0.34 -7.20
C VAL A 12 9.11 -0.40 -8.20
N ASN A 13 9.40 -0.27 -9.49
CA ASN A 13 8.42 -0.53 -10.54
C ASN A 13 8.24 -2.05 -10.69
N ILE A 14 7.01 -2.52 -10.50
CA ILE A 14 6.67 -3.95 -10.58
C ILE A 14 5.85 -4.28 -11.83
N GLY A 15 5.70 -3.34 -12.76
CA GLY A 15 4.69 -3.39 -13.81
C GLY A 15 3.29 -3.24 -13.24
N LYS A 16 2.26 -3.65 -13.99
CA LYS A 16 0.86 -3.49 -13.59
C LYS A 16 0.58 -4.16 -12.23
N GLN A 17 0.23 -3.36 -11.23
CA GLN A 17 -0.17 -3.83 -9.90
C GLN A 17 -1.44 -4.69 -10.00
N LYS A 18 -1.48 -5.77 -9.22
CA LYS A 18 -2.68 -6.59 -9.06
C LYS A 18 -3.59 -6.07 -7.94
N GLY A 19 -3.08 -5.18 -7.09
CA GLY A 19 -3.77 -4.62 -5.93
C GLY A 19 -3.80 -5.58 -4.74
N ASN A 20 -2.87 -6.54 -4.67
CA ASN A 20 -2.82 -7.52 -3.58
C ASN A 20 -1.49 -7.47 -2.80
N HIS A 21 -1.54 -7.80 -1.51
CA HIS A 21 -0.36 -7.75 -0.63
C HIS A 21 0.50 -9.03 -0.72
N THR A 22 0.30 -9.86 -1.74
CA THR A 22 1.03 -11.13 -1.91
C THR A 22 1.92 -11.08 -3.14
N THR A 23 1.33 -11.04 -4.33
CA THR A 23 2.06 -10.96 -5.59
C THR A 23 2.80 -9.63 -5.72
N ASP A 24 2.13 -8.51 -5.43
CA ASP A 24 2.78 -7.20 -5.62
C ASP A 24 3.93 -7.01 -4.63
N TYR A 25 3.79 -7.53 -3.41
CA TYR A 25 4.86 -7.52 -2.40
C TYR A 25 6.04 -8.39 -2.82
N THR A 26 5.76 -9.60 -3.35
CA THR A 26 6.79 -10.50 -3.86
C THR A 26 7.54 -9.85 -5.02
N ASN A 27 6.82 -9.20 -5.94
CA ASN A 27 7.41 -8.49 -7.08
C ASN A 27 8.26 -7.29 -6.62
N ALA A 28 7.81 -6.55 -5.60
CA ALA A 28 8.57 -5.43 -5.06
C ALA A 28 9.88 -5.87 -4.40
N ILE A 29 9.85 -6.97 -3.63
CA ILE A 29 11.05 -7.59 -3.05
C ILE A 29 12.01 -8.03 -4.15
N GLY A 30 11.51 -8.73 -5.17
CA GLY A 30 12.33 -9.22 -6.29
C GLY A 30 12.88 -8.10 -7.19
N GLY A 31 12.19 -6.95 -7.25
CA GLY A 31 12.64 -5.77 -8.01
C GLY A 31 13.52 -4.81 -7.22
N SER A 32 13.71 -5.03 -5.91
CA SER A 32 14.59 -4.20 -5.09
C SER A 32 16.04 -4.39 -5.50
N LYS A 33 16.79 -3.28 -5.50
CA LYS A 33 18.24 -3.27 -5.72
C LYS A 33 19.02 -3.12 -4.41
N LEU A 34 18.33 -3.16 -3.27
CA LEU A 34 18.92 -3.02 -1.94
C LEU A 34 19.19 -4.39 -1.30
N ASP A 35 20.14 -4.41 -0.37
CA ASP A 35 20.42 -5.55 0.51
C ASP A 35 20.33 -5.09 1.97
N PRO A 36 19.36 -5.57 2.77
CA PRO A 36 18.29 -6.48 2.37
C PRO A 36 17.25 -5.79 1.47
N PRO A 37 16.53 -6.56 0.61
CA PRO A 37 15.55 -6.03 -0.34
C PRO A 37 14.32 -5.42 0.35
N LYS A 38 14.09 -5.76 1.61
CA LYS A 38 13.10 -5.14 2.51
C LYS A 38 13.66 -5.21 3.93
N ILE A 39 13.44 -4.17 4.73
CA ILE A 39 13.81 -4.18 6.16
C ILE A 39 12.60 -4.44 7.06
N ASP A 40 12.85 -4.81 8.31
CA ASP A 40 11.81 -4.92 9.32
C ASP A 40 11.31 -3.52 9.71
N GLY A 41 10.03 -3.43 10.13
CA GLY A 41 9.40 -2.15 10.48
C GLY A 41 8.93 -1.31 9.28
N THR A 42 9.11 -1.79 8.05
CA THR A 42 8.53 -1.17 6.83
C THR A 42 7.41 -2.02 6.24
N THR A 43 6.65 -1.42 5.32
CA THR A 43 5.63 -2.08 4.50
C THR A 43 5.67 -1.55 3.07
N TRP A 44 5.12 -2.33 2.14
CA TRP A 44 4.99 -1.93 0.74
C TRP A 44 3.63 -1.26 0.50
N HIS A 45 3.67 -0.04 -0.02
CA HIS A 45 2.52 0.78 -0.35
C HIS A 45 2.33 0.84 -1.87
N HIS A 46 1.11 0.59 -2.34
CA HIS A 46 0.73 0.75 -3.74
C HIS A 46 0.71 2.24 -4.09
N HIS A 47 1.55 2.65 -5.04
CA HIS A 47 1.50 4.00 -5.59
C HIS A 47 0.31 4.17 -6.55
N GLU A 48 -0.25 5.38 -6.61
CA GLU A 48 -1.44 5.70 -7.41
C GLU A 48 -1.24 5.49 -8.93
N ASP A 49 0.01 5.45 -9.40
CA ASP A 49 0.33 5.14 -10.81
C ASP A 49 -0.05 3.71 -11.24
N GLY A 50 -0.40 2.83 -10.30
CA GLY A 50 -0.76 1.44 -10.58
C GLY A 50 0.39 0.58 -11.07
N MET A 51 1.63 1.04 -10.95
CA MET A 51 2.84 0.39 -11.45
C MET A 51 3.97 0.27 -10.42
N THR A 52 3.99 1.15 -9.43
CA THR A 52 5.11 1.30 -8.51
C THR A 52 4.73 0.88 -7.10
N MET A 53 5.59 0.11 -6.44
CA MET A 53 5.51 -0.16 -5.01
C MET A 53 6.50 0.72 -4.26
N GLN A 54 6.05 1.33 -3.17
CA GLN A 54 6.85 2.20 -2.32
C GLN A 54 7.06 1.54 -0.97
N GLU A 55 8.31 1.32 -0.56
CA GLU A 55 8.61 0.84 0.79
C GLU A 55 8.60 2.03 1.75
N VAL A 56 7.70 1.99 2.73
CA VAL A 56 7.50 3.05 3.71
C VAL A 56 7.53 2.50 5.13
N ASN A 57 7.81 3.34 6.11
CA ASN A 57 7.72 2.96 7.54
C ASN A 57 6.29 2.53 7.91
N SER A 58 6.15 1.38 8.58
CA SER A 58 4.84 0.83 8.96
C SER A 58 4.05 1.75 9.88
N ASP A 59 4.74 2.48 10.77
CA ASP A 59 4.15 3.47 11.68
C ASP A 59 3.38 4.59 10.96
N ILE A 60 3.65 4.77 9.68
CA ILE A 60 3.04 5.81 8.85
C ILE A 60 1.96 5.22 7.95
N HIS A 61 2.12 3.97 7.51
CA HIS A 61 1.04 3.23 6.87
C HIS A 61 -0.24 3.24 7.75
N ASP A 62 -0.10 3.00 9.06
CA ASP A 62 -1.23 3.02 10.00
C ASP A 62 -1.87 4.41 10.17
N ARG A 63 -1.09 5.48 9.97
CA ARG A 63 -1.60 6.86 10.06
C ARG A 63 -2.45 7.24 8.85
N PHE A 64 -2.17 6.64 7.69
CA PHE A 64 -2.90 6.92 6.44
C PHE A 64 -4.06 5.96 6.18
N THR A 65 -4.06 4.76 6.77
CA THR A 65 -5.22 3.84 6.70
C THR A 65 -6.40 4.28 7.56
N HIS A 66 -6.26 5.27 8.45
CA HIS A 66 -7.33 5.64 9.40
C HIS A 66 -7.72 7.14 9.49
N ARG A 67 -7.14 8.06 8.70
CA ARG A 67 -7.52 9.50 8.75
C ARG A 67 -7.94 10.14 7.42
N GLY A 68 -8.23 9.36 6.40
CA GLY A 68 -8.84 9.85 5.16
C GLY A 68 -9.70 8.78 4.49
N GLY A 69 -11.02 8.84 4.68
CA GLY A 69 -11.98 8.07 3.88
C GLY A 69 -12.64 6.89 4.62
N VAL A 70 -13.67 7.20 5.38
CA VAL A 70 -14.78 6.33 5.81
C VAL A 70 -15.00 5.10 4.88
N PRO A 71 -14.81 3.84 5.32
CA PRO A 71 -15.47 2.71 4.68
C PRO A 71 -16.89 2.61 5.27
N LYS A 72 -17.80 3.47 4.81
CA LYS A 72 -19.24 3.25 4.95
C LYS A 72 -19.78 2.83 3.59
N ALA A 73 -19.36 1.66 3.15
CA ALA A 73 -20.31 0.81 2.45
C ALA A 73 -21.35 0.39 3.50
N LYS A 74 -22.34 1.25 3.74
CA LYS A 74 -23.60 0.81 4.34
C LYS A 74 -24.12 -0.28 3.41
N LYS A 75 -24.05 -1.55 3.82
CA LYS A 75 -25.05 -2.51 3.37
C LYS A 75 -26.37 -2.05 3.98
N VAL A 76 -27.08 -1.17 3.27
CA VAL A 76 -28.52 -1.03 3.44
C VAL A 76 -29.11 -2.40 3.15
N ALA A 77 -29.46 -3.14 4.19
CA ALA A 77 -30.40 -4.25 4.09
C ALA A 77 -31.77 -3.64 3.77
N LEU A 78 -31.97 -3.26 2.51
CA LEU A 78 -33.28 -2.92 1.97
C LEU A 78 -33.94 -4.24 1.58
N GLY A 79 -34.91 -4.68 2.38
CA GLY A 79 -35.65 -5.90 2.04
C GLY A 79 -36.59 -6.43 3.11
N ARG A 80 -37.34 -5.56 3.80
CA ARG A 80 -38.59 -5.99 4.44
C ARG A 80 -39.59 -6.27 3.32
N LYS A 81 -39.96 -7.52 3.07
CA LYS A 81 -41.16 -7.88 2.31
C LYS A 81 -42.17 -8.57 3.24
N LYS A 82 -43.43 -8.24 2.95
CA LYS A 82 -44.67 -8.44 3.70
C LYS A 82 -44.90 -9.86 4.20
#